data_AF-A0A9D2BR72-F1
#
_entry.id   AF-A0A9D2BR72-F1
#
_cell.length_a   1.000
_cell.length_b   1.000
_cell.length_c   1.000
_cell.angle_alpha   90.00
_cell.angle_beta   90.00
_cell.angle_gamma   90.00
#
_symmetry.space_group_name_H-M   'P 1'
#
loop_
_entity.id
_entity.type
_entity.pdbx_description
1 polymer ?
#
loop_
_entity_poly.entity_id
_entity_poly.type
_entity_poly.pdbx_seq_one_letter_code
_entity_poly.pdbx_strand_id
1 'polypeptide(L)'
;MYYDNNTKRKNFASSPQQSSGNRKKEEREAPDAFLSDNAFKQEWITVGADEGMITFADKAGKYMAPLHPNGDRECLSKAQIRNVFGEIKRIQLKGIDKPEGRSAFLLLKPKVAYAEGRNRTKGLTLFKKIFDKGWQYAGKSQATYNNFCALLEAILAYHKAYGGKD
;
A
#
# COMPACT_ATOMS: atom_id res chain seq x y z
N MET A 1 25.43 19.89 76.52
CA MET A 1 24.31 18.98 76.21
C MET A 1 24.41 18.61 74.75
N TYR A 2 24.69 17.34 74.47
CA TYR A 2 24.78 16.75 73.14
C TYR A 2 23.40 16.71 72.48
N TYR A 3 23.30 17.04 71.20
CA TYR A 3 22.37 16.36 70.30
C TYR A 3 23.03 16.10 68.94
N ASP A 4 22.79 14.87 68.52
CA ASP A 4 23.47 14.04 67.55
C ASP A 4 22.83 14.19 66.16
N ASN A 5 23.65 14.30 65.12
CA ASN A 5 23.22 14.30 63.72
C ASN A 5 23.21 12.84 63.24
N ASN A 6 22.02 12.25 63.07
CA ASN A 6 21.95 10.96 62.39
C ASN A 6 20.74 10.79 61.45
N THR A 7 21.11 10.74 60.18
CA THR A 7 20.40 10.31 58.98
C THR A 7 19.62 9.00 59.15
N LYS A 8 18.30 9.00 58.96
CA LYS A 8 17.55 7.82 58.47
C LYS A 8 16.42 8.21 57.50
N ARG A 9 16.59 7.81 56.25
CA ARG A 9 15.60 7.73 55.16
C ARG A 9 14.42 6.82 55.56
N LYS A 10 13.17 7.23 55.30
CA LYS A 10 12.05 6.33 54.94
C LYS A 10 10.98 7.04 54.07
N ASN A 11 10.98 6.61 52.81
CA ASN A 11 10.03 6.52 51.69
C ASN A 11 8.52 6.86 51.82
N PHE A 12 7.96 7.06 50.60
CA PHE A 12 6.56 6.98 50.12
C PHE A 12 5.76 8.30 50.17
N ALA A 13 5.15 8.82 49.10
CA ALA A 13 4.62 8.20 47.88
C ALA A 13 4.72 9.13 46.66
N SER A 14 5.08 8.56 45.52
CA SER A 14 5.12 9.18 44.20
C SER A 14 3.85 8.87 43.41
N SER A 15 3.28 9.94 42.86
CA SER A 15 2.58 10.09 41.58
C SER A 15 1.27 9.30 41.31
N PRO A 16 0.25 9.95 40.71
CA PRO A 16 -0.98 9.28 40.31
C PRO A 16 -0.74 8.29 39.17
N GLN A 17 -1.32 7.10 39.33
CA GLN A 17 -1.41 6.03 38.33
C GLN A 17 -1.89 6.58 36.98
N GLN A 18 -1.04 6.42 35.96
CA GLN A 18 -1.44 6.54 34.57
C GLN A 18 -2.50 5.49 34.27
N SER A 19 -3.69 5.97 33.88
CA SER A 19 -4.70 5.20 33.19
C SER A 19 -4.06 4.48 31.99
N SER A 20 -3.95 3.16 32.08
CA SER A 20 -3.58 2.29 30.98
C SER A 20 -4.72 2.27 29.95
N GLY A 21 -4.80 3.33 29.16
CA GLY A 21 -5.61 3.36 27.96
C GLY A 21 -5.13 2.24 27.04
N ASN A 22 -5.97 1.23 26.88
CA ASN A 22 -5.79 0.09 25.99
C ASN A 22 -5.69 0.62 24.55
N ARG A 23 -4.48 1.03 24.14
CA ARG A 23 -4.20 1.57 22.81
C ARG A 23 -4.29 0.39 21.84
N LYS A 24 -5.50 0.08 21.36
CA LYS A 24 -5.72 -0.88 20.26
C LYS A 24 -4.73 -0.50 19.17
N LYS A 25 -3.76 -1.38 18.92
CA LYS A 25 -2.80 -1.21 17.83
C LYS A 25 -3.63 -1.11 16.56
N GLU A 26 -3.57 0.02 15.85
CA GLU A 26 -4.24 0.17 14.56
C GLU A 26 -3.67 -0.91 13.65
N GLU A 27 -4.46 -1.97 13.43
CA GLU A 27 -4.09 -3.06 12.55
C GLU A 27 -4.86 -2.88 11.25
N ARG A 28 -4.18 -3.03 10.10
CA ARG A 28 -4.85 -3.08 8.81
C ARG A 28 -5.83 -4.25 8.79
N GLU A 29 -7.05 -4.00 8.32
CA GLU A 29 -7.99 -5.05 7.95
C GLU A 29 -7.40 -6.01 6.90
N ALA A 30 -8.05 -7.15 6.66
CA ALA A 30 -7.63 -8.06 5.60
C ALA A 30 -7.83 -7.42 4.21
N PRO A 31 -6.96 -7.68 3.22
CA PRO A 31 -7.12 -7.15 1.86
C PRO A 31 -8.46 -7.49 1.19
N ASP A 32 -9.06 -8.63 1.54
CA ASP A 32 -10.39 -9.01 1.03
C ASP A 32 -11.53 -8.21 1.68
N ALA A 33 -11.39 -7.83 2.94
CA ALA A 33 -12.35 -6.92 3.59
C ALA A 33 -12.29 -5.53 2.92
N PHE A 34 -11.08 -5.00 2.71
CA PHE A 34 -10.89 -3.74 1.98
C PHE A 34 -11.59 -3.73 0.62
N LEU A 35 -11.46 -4.80 -0.18
CA LEU A 35 -12.06 -4.88 -1.52
C LEU A 35 -13.57 -5.13 -1.50
N SER A 36 -14.10 -5.66 -0.39
CA SER A 36 -15.55 -5.80 -0.19
C SER A 36 -16.17 -4.42 0.06
N ASP A 37 -15.50 -3.59 0.86
CA ASP A 37 -15.95 -2.23 1.17
C ASP A 37 -15.63 -1.22 0.06
N ASN A 38 -14.62 -1.52 -0.76
CA ASN A 38 -14.14 -0.66 -1.84
C ASN A 38 -14.09 -1.46 -3.14
N ALA A 39 -15.25 -1.54 -3.80
CA ALA A 39 -15.41 -2.30 -5.02
C ALA A 39 -14.60 -1.71 -6.18
N PHE A 40 -13.76 -2.54 -6.79
CA PHE A 40 -13.12 -2.26 -8.06
C PHE A 40 -14.15 -2.27 -9.20
N LYS A 41 -14.05 -1.32 -10.13
CA LYS A 41 -14.86 -1.26 -11.35
C LYS A 41 -14.00 -1.53 -12.58
N GLN A 42 -14.44 -2.43 -13.46
CA GLN A 42 -13.73 -2.74 -14.72
C GLN A 42 -13.72 -1.54 -15.67
N GLU A 43 -14.72 -0.65 -15.56
CA GLU A 43 -14.92 0.56 -16.36
C GLU A 43 -13.75 1.53 -16.22
N TRP A 44 -13.07 1.52 -15.08
CA TRP A 44 -11.83 2.28 -14.88
C TRP A 44 -10.73 1.88 -15.84
N ILE A 45 -10.76 0.64 -16.34
CA ILE A 45 -9.80 0.12 -17.32
C ILE A 45 -10.36 0.22 -18.75
N THR A 46 -11.63 -0.14 -18.95
CA THR A 46 -12.22 -0.24 -20.29
C THR A 46 -12.70 1.09 -20.85
N VAL A 47 -13.10 2.03 -19.99
CA VAL A 47 -13.62 3.35 -20.36
C VAL A 47 -12.62 4.44 -19.95
N GLY A 48 -12.29 4.51 -18.67
CA GLY A 48 -11.37 5.51 -18.14
C GLY A 48 -11.72 5.93 -16.72
N ALA A 49 -10.98 6.91 -16.20
CA ALA A 49 -11.13 7.39 -14.83
C ALA A 49 -12.48 8.09 -14.60
N ASP A 50 -13.08 7.82 -13.43
CA ASP A 50 -14.20 8.57 -12.86
C ASP A 50 -13.86 8.99 -11.42
N GLU A 51 -14.74 9.75 -10.76
CA GLU A 51 -14.57 10.16 -9.35
C GLU A 51 -14.45 8.96 -8.39
N GLY A 52 -15.10 7.84 -8.74
CA GLY A 52 -15.02 6.59 -8.00
C GLY A 52 -13.60 6.00 -8.02
N MET A 53 -12.91 6.08 -9.16
CA MET A 53 -11.53 5.63 -9.31
C MET A 53 -10.60 6.43 -8.40
N ILE A 54 -10.81 7.75 -8.31
CA ILE A 54 -10.01 8.63 -7.45
C ILE A 54 -10.23 8.29 -5.99
N THR A 55 -11.49 8.13 -5.57
CA THR A 55 -11.84 7.74 -4.19
C THR A 55 -11.25 6.37 -3.83
N PHE A 56 -11.30 5.42 -4.77
CA PHE A 56 -10.71 4.09 -4.58
C PHE A 56 -9.19 4.16 -4.47
N ALA A 57 -8.54 4.93 -5.35
CA ALA A 57 -7.10 5.09 -5.37
C ALA A 57 -6.58 5.76 -4.10
N ASP A 58 -7.30 6.74 -3.56
CA ASP A 58 -7.02 7.38 -2.28
C ASP A 58 -7.00 6.35 -1.14
N LYS A 59 -8.10 5.62 -0.97
CA LYS A 59 -8.23 4.60 0.07
C LYS A 59 -7.20 3.48 -0.08
N ALA A 60 -6.96 3.02 -1.31
CA ALA A 60 -5.97 1.98 -1.59
C ALA A 60 -4.53 2.47 -1.32
N GLY A 61 -4.21 3.70 -1.74
CA GLY A 61 -2.94 4.36 -1.47
C GLY A 61 -2.69 4.48 0.03
N LYS A 62 -3.68 4.93 0.80
CA LYS A 62 -3.64 4.98 2.27
C LYS A 62 -3.46 3.59 2.88
N TYR A 63 -4.22 2.60 2.41
CA TYR A 63 -4.09 1.21 2.87
C TYR A 63 -2.70 0.62 2.54
N MET A 64 -2.01 1.08 1.51
CA MET A 64 -0.67 0.58 1.19
C MET A 64 0.44 1.37 1.89
N ALA A 65 0.17 2.60 2.34
CA ALA A 65 1.16 3.49 2.95
C ALA A 65 1.34 3.19 4.44
N PRO A 66 2.55 3.36 5.02
CA PRO A 66 2.84 3.04 6.43
C PRO A 66 1.84 3.65 7.42
N LEU A 67 1.36 2.85 8.39
CA LEU A 67 0.50 3.39 9.47
C LEU A 67 1.29 4.24 10.47
N HIS A 68 2.61 4.03 10.56
CA HIS A 68 3.45 4.69 11.55
C HIS A 68 4.72 5.27 10.91
N PRO A 69 5.17 6.47 11.33
CA PRO A 69 6.37 7.13 10.79
C PRO A 69 7.66 6.31 10.95
N ASN A 70 7.71 5.49 12.00
CA ASN A 70 8.90 4.70 12.37
C ASN A 70 9.01 3.38 11.58
N GLY A 71 8.13 3.17 10.61
CA GLY A 71 8.12 2.01 9.74
C GLY A 71 6.94 1.07 10.01
N ASP A 72 6.52 0.42 8.94
CA ASP A 72 5.44 -0.57 8.94
C ASP A 72 5.84 -1.69 7.98
N ARG A 73 5.96 -2.91 8.49
CA ARG A 73 6.35 -4.08 7.69
C ARG A 73 5.21 -4.57 6.81
N GLU A 74 3.97 -4.17 7.10
CA GLU A 74 2.79 -4.53 6.33
C GLU A 74 2.52 -3.59 5.15
N CYS A 75 3.26 -2.48 5.04
CA CYS A 75 3.08 -1.52 3.95
C CYS A 75 3.63 -2.04 2.61
N LEU A 76 3.30 -1.34 1.52
CA LEU A 76 3.96 -1.54 0.24
C LEU A 76 5.32 -0.83 0.26
N SER A 77 6.39 -1.56 -0.03
CA SER A 77 7.75 -1.00 0.01
C SER A 77 8.17 -0.36 -1.32
N LYS A 78 9.07 0.61 -1.22
CA LYS A 78 9.82 1.22 -2.34
C LYS A 78 10.31 0.18 -3.36
N ALA A 79 10.95 -0.89 -2.88
CA ALA A 79 11.56 -1.89 -3.75
C ALA A 79 10.51 -2.65 -4.55
N GLN A 80 9.38 -2.99 -3.92
CA GLN A 80 8.24 -3.64 -4.59
C GLN A 80 7.63 -2.70 -5.63
N ILE A 81 7.44 -1.42 -5.29
CA ILE A 81 6.93 -0.39 -6.21
C ILE A 81 7.84 -0.29 -7.44
N ARG A 82 9.13 -0.02 -7.25
CA ARG A 82 10.09 0.19 -8.34
C ARG A 82 10.16 -0.99 -9.31
N ASN A 83 10.16 -2.22 -8.78
CA ASN A 83 10.29 -3.43 -9.59
C ASN A 83 9.09 -3.69 -10.51
N VAL A 84 7.88 -3.29 -10.09
CA VAL A 84 6.64 -3.50 -10.86
C VAL A 84 6.32 -2.28 -11.71
N PHE A 85 6.28 -1.09 -11.10
CA PHE A 85 5.92 0.15 -11.79
C PHE A 85 6.94 0.56 -12.85
N GLY A 86 8.23 0.32 -12.64
CA GLY A 86 9.25 0.59 -13.66
C GLY A 86 8.99 -0.20 -14.95
N GLU A 87 8.54 -1.45 -14.81
CA GLU A 87 8.21 -2.30 -15.96
C GLU A 87 6.90 -1.88 -16.63
N ILE A 88 5.89 -1.47 -15.85
CA ILE A 88 4.63 -0.91 -16.37
C ILE A 88 4.92 0.35 -17.21
N LYS A 89 5.70 1.30 -16.69
CA LYS A 89 6.08 2.50 -17.43
C LYS A 89 6.91 2.19 -18.67
N ARG A 90 7.82 1.21 -18.59
CA ARG A 90 8.61 0.76 -19.75
C ARG A 90 7.71 0.24 -20.87
N ILE A 91 6.69 -0.56 -20.55
CA ILE A 91 5.73 -1.05 -21.53
C ILE A 91 4.89 0.11 -22.08
N GLN A 92 4.44 1.02 -21.21
CA GLN A 92 3.65 2.19 -21.63
C GLN A 92 4.39 3.04 -22.67
N LEU A 93 5.68 3.28 -22.45
CA LEU A 93 6.54 4.06 -23.36
C LEU A 93 6.81 3.33 -24.67
N LYS A 94 7.03 2.01 -24.63
CA LYS A 94 7.30 1.21 -25.84
C LYS A 94 6.04 0.90 -26.67
N GLY A 95 4.88 0.94 -26.03
CA GLY A 95 3.60 0.58 -26.60
C GLY A 95 3.23 -0.89 -26.32
N ILE A 96 2.02 -1.12 -25.81
CA ILE A 96 1.52 -2.45 -25.48
C ILE A 96 1.21 -3.29 -26.73
N ASP A 97 0.88 -2.62 -27.83
CA ASP A 97 0.51 -3.25 -29.10
C ASP A 97 1.73 -3.79 -29.88
N LYS A 98 2.96 -3.48 -29.41
CA LYS A 98 4.20 -4.07 -29.94
C LYS A 98 4.43 -5.48 -29.37
N PRO A 99 4.98 -6.44 -30.13
CA PRO A 99 5.23 -7.81 -29.64
C PRO A 99 5.97 -7.88 -28.30
N GLU A 100 7.00 -7.05 -28.13
CA GLU A 100 7.80 -6.99 -26.89
C GLU A 100 7.02 -6.40 -25.72
N GLY A 101 6.18 -5.39 -26.00
CA GLY A 101 5.28 -4.78 -25.01
C GLY A 101 4.22 -5.77 -24.53
N ARG A 102 3.58 -6.46 -25.49
CA ARG A 102 2.58 -7.50 -25.20
C ARG A 102 3.16 -8.64 -24.37
N SER A 103 4.33 -9.14 -24.76
CA SER A 103 5.03 -10.21 -24.06
C SER A 103 5.42 -9.81 -22.64
N ALA A 104 5.97 -8.60 -22.47
CA ALA A 104 6.30 -8.06 -21.15
C ALA A 104 5.07 -7.90 -20.24
N PHE A 105 3.94 -7.45 -20.79
CA PHE A 105 2.69 -7.34 -20.03
C PHE A 105 2.12 -8.69 -19.59
N LEU A 106 2.24 -9.74 -20.41
CA LEU A 106 1.88 -11.10 -20.00
C LEU A 106 2.75 -11.57 -18.82
N LEU A 107 4.06 -11.29 -18.86
CA LEU A 107 5.02 -11.67 -17.83
C LEU A 107 4.90 -10.86 -16.53
N LEU A 108 4.24 -9.69 -16.55
CA LEU A 108 3.98 -8.93 -15.33
C LEU A 108 3.14 -9.73 -14.33
N LYS A 109 2.14 -10.49 -14.78
CA LYS A 109 1.27 -11.27 -13.89
C LYS A 109 2.03 -12.30 -13.02
N PRO A 110 2.83 -13.23 -13.60
CA PRO A 110 3.62 -14.14 -12.79
C PRO A 110 4.69 -13.41 -11.96
N LYS A 111 5.24 -12.28 -12.43
CA LYS A 111 6.20 -11.47 -11.66
C LYS A 111 5.59 -10.89 -10.38
N VAL A 112 4.38 -10.32 -10.47
CA VAL A 112 3.65 -9.79 -9.30
C VAL A 112 3.25 -10.93 -8.36
N ALA A 113 2.79 -12.06 -8.89
CA ALA A 113 2.45 -13.24 -8.08
C ALA A 113 3.67 -13.78 -7.31
N TYR A 114 4.83 -13.86 -7.94
CA TYR A 114 6.07 -14.27 -7.28
C TYR A 114 6.50 -13.29 -6.18
N ALA A 115 6.41 -11.99 -6.45
CA ALA A 115 6.78 -10.95 -5.48
C ALA A 115 5.93 -11.06 -4.20
N GLU A 116 4.62 -11.27 -4.35
CA GLU A 116 3.70 -11.44 -3.22
C GLU A 116 3.94 -12.76 -2.49
N GLY A 117 4.12 -13.86 -3.24
CA GLY A 117 4.39 -15.17 -2.65
C GLY A 117 5.67 -15.19 -1.78
N ARG A 118 6.66 -14.36 -2.13
CA ARG A 118 7.91 -14.17 -1.38
C ARG A 118 7.76 -13.22 -0.20
N ASN A 119 6.92 -12.19 -0.32
CA ASN A 119 6.73 -11.13 0.69
C ASN A 119 5.24 -10.85 0.88
N ARG A 120 4.58 -11.60 1.77
CA ARG A 120 3.12 -11.59 1.97
C ARG A 120 2.65 -10.45 2.89
N THR A 121 3.10 -9.23 2.64
CA THR A 121 2.64 -8.06 3.39
C THR A 121 1.23 -7.70 2.94
N LYS A 122 0.38 -7.22 3.86
CA LYS A 122 -0.99 -6.81 3.53
C LYS A 122 -1.04 -5.80 2.37
N GLY A 123 -0.11 -4.85 2.35
CA GLY A 123 0.03 -3.87 1.27
C GLY A 123 0.33 -4.48 -0.09
N LEU A 124 1.29 -5.43 -0.17
CA LEU A 124 1.60 -6.11 -1.43
C LEU A 124 0.49 -7.08 -1.86
N THR A 125 -0.16 -7.76 -0.92
CA THR A 125 -1.29 -8.63 -1.20
C THR A 125 -2.48 -7.83 -1.75
N LEU A 126 -2.79 -6.66 -1.19
CA LEU A 126 -3.83 -5.78 -1.76
C LEU A 126 -3.41 -5.30 -3.16
N PHE A 127 -2.17 -4.84 -3.34
CA PHE A 127 -1.66 -4.41 -4.65
C PHE A 127 -1.84 -5.51 -5.70
N LYS A 128 -1.45 -6.75 -5.39
CA LYS A 128 -1.62 -7.90 -6.29
C LYS A 128 -3.09 -8.11 -6.65
N LYS A 129 -4.01 -8.06 -5.69
CA LYS A 129 -5.44 -8.27 -5.97
C LYS A 129 -6.01 -7.18 -6.89
N ILE A 130 -5.63 -5.92 -6.68
CA ILE A 130 -6.01 -4.79 -7.56
C ILE A 130 -5.38 -4.98 -8.96
N PHE A 131 -4.09 -5.31 -8.99
CA PHE A 131 -3.36 -5.60 -10.22
C PHE A 131 -4.05 -6.71 -11.03
N ASP A 132 -4.39 -7.84 -10.39
CA ASP A 132 -5.02 -8.99 -11.05
C ASP A 132 -6.39 -8.64 -11.63
N LYS A 133 -7.19 -7.82 -10.92
CA LYS A 133 -8.48 -7.33 -11.43
C LYS A 133 -8.28 -6.41 -12.64
N GLY A 134 -7.36 -5.46 -12.58
CA GLY A 134 -7.07 -4.56 -13.70
C GLY A 134 -6.48 -5.28 -14.91
N TRP A 135 -5.58 -6.24 -14.67
CA TRP A 135 -4.88 -6.99 -15.71
C TRP A 135 -5.83 -7.78 -16.62
N GLN A 136 -6.99 -8.23 -16.12
CA GLN A 136 -8.01 -8.94 -16.92
C GLN A 136 -8.57 -8.09 -18.07
N TYR A 137 -8.60 -6.77 -17.89
CA TYR A 137 -9.18 -5.83 -18.84
C TYR A 137 -8.14 -4.99 -19.57
N ALA A 138 -6.94 -4.87 -18.98
CA ALA A 138 -5.85 -4.09 -19.52
C ALA A 138 -5.16 -4.78 -20.71
N GLY A 139 -4.51 -3.98 -21.56
CA GLY A 139 -3.68 -4.49 -22.65
C GLY A 139 -4.44 -5.16 -23.79
N LYS A 140 -5.75 -4.91 -23.89
CA LYS A 140 -6.56 -5.20 -25.09
C LYS A 140 -6.31 -4.16 -26.20
N SER A 141 -5.83 -2.99 -25.80
CA SER A 141 -5.40 -1.88 -26.66
C SER A 141 -4.48 -0.95 -25.86
N GLN A 142 -3.76 -0.07 -26.55
CA GLN A 142 -3.01 1.01 -25.90
C GLN A 142 -3.86 1.85 -24.93
N ALA A 143 -5.13 2.13 -25.27
CA ALA A 143 -6.03 2.91 -24.42
C ALA A 143 -6.31 2.20 -23.09
N THR A 144 -6.73 0.92 -23.13
CA THR A 144 -7.00 0.14 -21.90
C THR A 144 -5.74 -0.05 -21.05
N TYR A 145 -4.56 -0.14 -21.68
CA TYR A 145 -3.29 -0.19 -20.97
C TYR A 145 -2.94 1.15 -20.30
N ASN A 146 -3.19 2.27 -20.96
CA ASN A 146 -2.99 3.59 -20.39
C ASN A 146 -3.93 3.85 -19.21
N ASN A 147 -5.19 3.42 -19.30
CA ASN A 147 -6.14 3.50 -18.19
C ASN A 147 -5.69 2.67 -16.99
N PHE A 148 -5.15 1.47 -17.23
CA PHE A 148 -4.53 0.65 -16.19
C PHE A 148 -3.33 1.34 -15.54
N CYS A 149 -2.46 1.97 -16.33
CA CYS A 149 -1.35 2.76 -15.79
C CYS A 149 -1.87 3.91 -14.91
N ALA A 150 -2.89 4.64 -15.37
CA ALA A 150 -3.46 5.79 -14.65
C ALA A 150 -4.04 5.39 -13.28
N LEU A 151 -4.77 4.26 -13.20
CA LEU A 151 -5.25 3.74 -11.91
C LEU A 151 -4.09 3.46 -10.94
N LEU A 152 -3.07 2.75 -11.41
CA LEU A 152 -1.94 2.38 -10.55
C LEU A 152 -1.10 3.61 -10.15
N GLU A 153 -0.94 4.58 -11.05
CA GLU A 153 -0.28 5.85 -10.77
C GLU A 153 -1.05 6.67 -9.73
N ALA A 154 -2.38 6.73 -9.82
CA ALA A 154 -3.21 7.38 -8.81
C ALA A 154 -3.03 6.75 -7.42
N ILE A 155 -3.05 5.41 -7.35
CA ILE A 155 -2.80 4.67 -6.09
C ILE A 155 -1.41 5.02 -5.53
N LEU A 156 -0.39 5.05 -6.39
CA LEU A 156 0.97 5.35 -5.98
C LEU A 156 1.14 6.81 -5.52
N ALA A 157 0.46 7.75 -6.17
CA ALA A 157 0.44 9.15 -5.78
C ALA A 157 -0.16 9.33 -4.39
N TYR A 158 -1.29 8.68 -4.10
CA TYR A 158 -1.87 8.69 -2.76
C TYR A 158 -1.02 7.94 -1.73
N HIS A 159 -0.45 6.79 -2.09
CA HIS A 159 0.51 6.08 -1.25
C HIS A 159 1.66 7.01 -0.80
N LYS A 160 2.20 7.80 -1.74
CA LYS A 160 3.22 8.81 -1.46
C LYS A 160 2.68 9.92 -0.55
N ALA A 161 1.50 10.45 -0.83
CA ALA A 161 0.85 11.49 -0.01
C ALA A 161 0.66 11.06 1.46
N TYR A 162 0.44 9.76 1.70
CA TYR A 162 0.31 9.17 3.03
C TYR A 162 1.63 8.72 3.67
N GLY A 163 2.78 9.21 3.19
CA GLY A 163 4.08 8.94 3.80
C GLY A 163 4.80 7.68 3.28
N GLY A 164 4.29 7.10 2.20
CA GLY A 164 5.00 6.08 1.43
C GLY A 164 6.34 6.60 0.90
N LYS A 165 7.37 5.76 0.92
CA LYS A 165 8.70 6.11 0.40
C LYS A 165 8.83 5.75 -1.07
N ASP A 166 9.42 6.66 -1.86
CA ASP A 166 9.87 6.40 -3.25
C ASP A 166 11.12 5.56 -3.26
#